data_AF-A0A853QWP6-F1
#
_entry.id   AF-A0A853QWP6-F1
#
_cell.length_a   1.000
_cell.length_b   1.000
_cell.length_c   1.000
_cell.angle_alpha   90.00
_cell.angle_beta   90.00
_cell.angle_gamma   90.00
#
_symmetry.space_group_name_H-M   'P 1'
#
loop_
_entity.id
_entity.type
_entity.pdbx_description
1 polymer ?
#
loop_
_entity_poly.entity_id
_entity_poly.type
_entity_poly.pdbx_seq_one_letter_code
_entity_poly.pdbx_strand_id
1 'polypeptide(L)'
;MNEDKFTNVYRLPGSLQIRIATWQQTFKGTSDLVLHQVLTARNNQYKQADFWPKGWCVNLFDESDISITQHGTYIQTSMRTMIDRKISYKRVYLSRLPLEKAEPALLRFKKEWIRNYNNVAQEYNKRKKKEFMAFAREEVETLYPAIPKEPFDKALWNRLVVSIVGHANKFNNPYFVKHADF
;
A
#
# COMPACT_ATOMS: atom_id res chain seq x y z
N MET A 1 -16.29 12.02 20.51
CA MET A 1 -16.33 10.58 20.21
C MET A 1 -14.89 10.11 20.20
N ASN A 2 -14.52 9.19 21.08
CA ASN A 2 -13.15 8.70 21.17
C ASN A 2 -13.08 7.33 20.50
N GLU A 3 -12.05 7.11 19.68
CA GLU A 3 -11.73 5.77 19.19
C GLU A 3 -11.52 4.87 20.42
N ASP A 4 -12.16 3.70 20.40
CA ASP A 4 -11.93 2.70 21.43
C ASP A 4 -10.50 2.15 21.27
N LYS A 5 -10.07 1.26 22.15
CA LYS A 5 -8.73 0.66 22.03
C LYS A 5 -8.61 -0.23 20.79
N PHE A 6 -9.73 -0.67 20.23
CA PHE A 6 -9.82 -1.46 19.02
C PHE A 6 -9.89 -0.60 17.77
N THR A 7 -9.07 -0.95 16.78
CA THR A 7 -9.04 -0.25 15.49
C THR A 7 -10.43 -0.25 14.83
N ASN A 8 -10.88 0.91 14.34
CA ASN A 8 -12.18 1.12 13.67
C ASN A 8 -13.42 0.91 14.56
N VAL A 9 -13.27 0.79 15.88
CA VAL A 9 -14.37 0.72 16.84
C VAL A 9 -14.39 1.99 17.68
N TYR A 10 -15.58 2.54 17.90
CA TYR A 10 -15.81 3.79 18.59
C TYR A 10 -16.81 3.57 19.72
N ARG A 11 -16.51 4.13 20.89
CA ARG A 11 -17.41 4.07 22.03
C ARG A 11 -18.36 5.26 22.03
N LEU A 12 -19.65 4.97 22.14
CA LEU A 12 -20.73 5.92 22.28
C LEU A 12 -21.42 5.74 23.64
N PRO A 13 -22.15 6.74 24.16
CA PRO A 13 -22.98 6.55 25.35
C PRO A 13 -23.95 5.38 25.15
N GLY A 14 -23.74 4.29 25.91
CA GLY A 14 -24.58 3.08 25.85
C GLY A 14 -24.50 2.27 24.55
N SER A 15 -23.50 2.49 23.69
CA SER A 15 -23.36 1.75 22.43
C SER A 15 -21.92 1.67 21.93
N LEU A 16 -21.67 0.71 21.04
CA LEU A 16 -20.43 0.57 20.29
C LEU A 16 -20.72 0.76 18.81
N GLN A 17 -19.86 1.48 18.10
CA GLN A 17 -20.01 1.73 16.68
C GLN A 17 -18.75 1.31 15.92
N ILE A 18 -18.93 0.57 14.83
CA ILE A 18 -17.87 0.31 13.86
C ILE A 18 -17.92 1.39 12.79
N ARG A 19 -16.76 1.91 12.39
CA ARG A 19 -16.63 2.79 11.21
C ARG A 19 -15.43 2.37 10.38
N ILE A 20 -15.67 1.97 9.14
CA ILE A 20 -14.65 1.60 8.17
C ILE A 20 -14.97 2.33 6.87
N ALA A 21 -14.20 3.38 6.55
CA ALA A 21 -14.48 4.28 5.44
C ALA A 21 -15.94 4.79 5.49
N THR A 22 -16.75 4.48 4.47
CA THR A 22 -18.17 4.85 4.39
C THR A 22 -19.08 3.85 5.11
N TRP A 23 -18.61 2.64 5.42
CA TRP A 23 -19.40 1.62 6.09
C TRP A 23 -19.43 1.83 7.60
N GLN A 24 -20.62 1.80 8.19
CA GLN A 24 -20.82 2.01 9.61
C GLN A 24 -21.89 1.07 10.16
N GLN A 25 -21.73 0.60 11.39
CA GLN A 25 -22.72 -0.22 12.06
C GLN A 25 -22.69 0.05 13.58
N THR A 26 -23.85 0.24 14.19
CA THR A 26 -23.98 0.56 15.62
C THR A 26 -24.66 -0.58 16.37
N PHE A 27 -24.12 -0.94 17.52
CA PHE A 27 -24.60 -1.98 18.42
C PHE A 27 -24.98 -1.33 19.76
N LYS A 28 -26.19 -1.64 20.26
CA LYS A 28 -26.65 -1.15 21.57
C LYS A 28 -26.00 -1.96 22.69
N GLY A 29 -25.53 -1.28 23.72
CA GLY A 29 -24.83 -1.89 24.85
C GLY A 29 -23.30 -1.78 24.75
N THR A 30 -22.63 -2.03 25.87
CA THR A 30 -21.17 -1.93 26.03
C THR A 30 -20.58 -3.14 26.76
N SER A 31 -21.35 -4.23 26.91
CA SER A 31 -20.89 -5.46 27.56
C SER A 31 -19.92 -6.22 26.66
N ASP A 32 -19.17 -7.15 27.24
CA ASP A 32 -18.21 -7.99 26.52
C ASP A 32 -18.86 -8.84 25.43
N LEU A 33 -20.10 -9.29 25.66
CA LEU A 33 -20.89 -9.99 24.64
C LEU A 33 -21.14 -9.09 23.41
N VAL A 34 -21.47 -7.81 23.64
CA VAL A 34 -21.68 -6.84 22.56
C VAL A 34 -20.35 -6.51 21.88
N LEU A 35 -19.26 -6.35 22.65
CA LEU A 35 -17.93 -6.14 22.10
C LEU A 35 -17.51 -7.31 21.19
N HIS A 36 -17.73 -8.56 21.62
CA HIS A 36 -17.46 -9.74 20.79
C HIS A 36 -18.25 -9.71 19.47
N GLN A 37 -19.54 -9.34 19.49
CA GLN A 37 -20.37 -9.19 18.29
C GLN A 37 -19.84 -8.08 17.36
N VAL A 38 -19.46 -6.94 17.93
CA VAL A 38 -18.87 -5.80 17.21
C VAL A 38 -17.59 -6.22 16.50
N LEU A 39 -16.66 -6.87 17.20
CA LEU A 39 -15.38 -7.31 16.63
C LEU A 39 -15.60 -8.39 15.55
N THR A 40 -16.56 -9.30 15.75
CA THR A 40 -16.92 -10.31 14.76
C THR A 40 -17.47 -9.68 13.48
N ALA A 41 -18.41 -8.73 13.59
CA ALA A 41 -18.97 -8.02 12.44
C ALA A 41 -17.91 -7.20 11.70
N ARG A 42 -17.06 -6.48 12.44
CA ARG A 42 -15.92 -5.74 11.90
C ARG A 42 -14.96 -6.65 11.13
N ASN A 43 -14.62 -7.82 11.68
CA ASN A 43 -13.71 -8.76 11.02
C ASN A 43 -14.32 -9.35 9.75
N ASN A 44 -15.65 -9.50 9.67
CA ASN A 44 -16.30 -9.89 8.42
C ASN A 44 -16.17 -8.80 7.34
N GLN A 45 -16.22 -7.52 7.73
CA GLN A 45 -15.92 -6.42 6.80
C GLN A 45 -14.47 -6.47 6.32
N TYR A 46 -13.51 -6.81 7.18
CA TYR A 46 -12.09 -6.95 6.80
C TYR A 46 -11.81 -8.08 5.79
N LYS A 47 -12.68 -9.10 5.74
CA LYS A 47 -12.55 -10.22 4.79
C LYS A 47 -12.91 -9.85 3.35
N GLN A 48 -13.60 -8.73 3.11
CA GLN A 48 -13.97 -8.31 1.76
C GLN A 48 -12.71 -8.15 0.90
N ALA A 49 -12.78 -8.52 -0.38
CA ALA A 49 -11.60 -8.62 -1.25
C ALA A 49 -10.91 -7.26 -1.46
N ASP A 50 -11.71 -6.21 -1.56
CA ASP A 50 -11.34 -4.81 -1.76
C ASP A 50 -10.92 -4.08 -0.48
N PHE A 51 -11.09 -4.70 0.69
CA PHE A 51 -10.62 -4.11 1.94
C PHE A 51 -9.09 -4.17 2.05
N TRP A 52 -8.45 -3.00 2.12
CA TRP A 52 -7.02 -2.85 2.36
C TRP A 52 -6.79 -2.03 3.64
N PRO A 53 -6.31 -2.66 4.74
CA PRO A 53 -6.12 -1.96 6.00
C PRO A 53 -5.11 -0.82 5.85
N LYS A 54 -5.53 0.40 6.23
CA LYS A 54 -4.70 1.61 6.15
C LYS A 54 -3.46 1.44 7.03
N GLY A 55 -2.28 1.79 6.50
CA GLY A 55 -0.99 1.63 7.18
C GLY A 55 -0.36 0.25 7.00
N TRP A 56 -1.15 -0.78 6.73
CA TRP A 56 -0.69 -2.15 6.52
C TRP A 56 -0.37 -2.47 5.06
N CYS A 57 -1.13 -1.89 4.14
CA CYS A 57 -1.01 -2.10 2.70
C CYS A 57 -0.41 -0.89 1.99
N VAL A 58 0.15 -1.12 0.81
CA VAL A 58 0.66 -0.09 -0.09
C VAL A 58 -0.27 0.10 -1.27
N ASN A 59 -0.37 1.33 -1.76
CA ASN A 59 -1.17 1.63 -2.95
C ASN A 59 -0.48 1.08 -4.20
N LEU A 60 -1.31 0.62 -5.14
CA LEU A 60 -0.93 0.32 -6.51
C LEU A 60 -0.89 1.61 -7.34
N PHE A 61 -0.18 1.58 -8.46
CA PHE A 61 -0.18 2.65 -9.45
C PHE A 61 -0.98 2.23 -10.68
N ASP A 62 -1.75 3.14 -11.26
CA ASP A 62 -2.40 2.92 -12.55
C ASP A 62 -1.41 3.27 -13.68
N GLU A 63 -1.36 2.43 -14.72
CA GLU A 63 -0.58 2.71 -15.94
C GLU A 63 -1.17 3.88 -16.75
N SER A 64 -2.44 4.22 -16.54
CA SER A 64 -3.12 5.33 -17.20
C SER A 64 -2.82 6.70 -16.58
N ASP A 65 -2.44 6.73 -15.30
CA ASP A 65 -2.21 7.96 -14.51
C ASP A 65 -0.72 8.35 -14.48
N ILE A 66 -0.03 8.22 -15.62
CA ILE A 66 1.38 8.58 -15.72
C ILE A 66 1.51 10.06 -16.05
N SER A 67 2.07 10.82 -15.10
CA SER A 67 2.45 12.21 -15.31
C SER A 67 3.93 12.34 -15.67
N ILE A 68 4.21 13.14 -16.71
CA ILE A 68 5.53 13.60 -17.10
C ILE A 68 5.52 15.13 -16.98
N THR A 69 6.40 15.67 -16.14
CA THR A 69 6.57 17.11 -15.98
C THR A 69 7.68 17.58 -16.92
N GLN A 70 7.35 18.55 -17.77
CA GLN A 70 8.34 19.21 -18.62
C GLN A 70 8.96 20.40 -17.88
N HIS A 71 10.28 20.43 -17.83
CA HIS A 71 11.08 21.57 -17.41
C HIS A 71 11.86 22.06 -18.63
N GLY A 72 12.14 23.36 -18.72
CA GLY A 72 12.73 23.94 -19.94
C GLY A 72 13.97 23.20 -20.47
N THR A 73 14.78 22.60 -19.59
CA THR A 73 16.00 21.85 -19.96
C THR A 73 15.88 20.32 -19.84
N TYR A 74 14.83 19.78 -19.23
CA TYR A 74 14.65 18.34 -19.01
C TYR A 74 13.19 17.96 -18.77
N ILE A 75 12.83 16.71 -19.06
CA ILE A 75 11.56 16.14 -18.61
C ILE A 75 11.78 15.19 -17.43
N GLN A 76 10.79 15.03 -16.56
CA GLN A 76 10.88 14.11 -15.44
C GLN A 76 9.56 13.43 -15.12
N THR A 77 9.66 12.25 -14.51
CA THR A 77 8.52 11.58 -13.87
C THR A 77 8.89 11.20 -12.45
N SER A 78 7.94 11.38 -11.53
CA SER A 78 8.11 11.03 -10.13
C SER A 78 7.84 9.53 -9.94
N MET A 79 8.65 8.87 -9.11
CA MET A 79 8.50 7.46 -8.81
C MET A 79 9.10 7.14 -7.44
N ARG A 80 9.13 5.87 -7.09
CA ARG A 80 9.82 5.39 -5.89
C ARG A 80 10.94 4.44 -6.29
N THR A 81 12.04 4.44 -5.55
CA THR A 81 13.04 3.38 -5.66
C THR A 81 12.37 2.04 -5.35
N MET A 82 12.76 0.97 -6.04
CA MET A 82 12.16 -0.33 -5.77
C MET A 82 12.57 -0.85 -4.40
N ILE A 83 13.79 -0.61 -3.95
CA ILE A 83 14.22 -0.87 -2.58
C ILE A 83 13.84 0.32 -1.69
N ASP A 84 13.33 0.05 -0.48
CA ASP A 84 12.92 1.03 0.54
C ASP A 84 11.82 2.03 0.15
N ARG A 85 11.38 2.08 -1.12
CA ARG A 85 10.31 2.95 -1.63
C ARG A 85 10.55 4.46 -1.41
N LYS A 86 11.80 4.91 -1.42
CA LYS A 86 12.16 6.33 -1.31
C LYS A 86 11.68 7.08 -2.54
N ILE A 87 11.13 8.29 -2.34
CA ILE A 87 10.70 9.15 -3.45
C ILE A 87 11.93 9.49 -4.30
N SER A 88 11.78 9.38 -5.62
CA SER A 88 12.86 9.60 -6.57
C SER A 88 12.29 10.07 -7.92
N TYR A 89 13.16 10.60 -8.77
CA TYR A 89 12.78 11.17 -10.06
C TYR A 89 13.70 10.63 -11.14
N LYS A 90 13.14 10.05 -12.21
CA LYS A 90 13.91 9.77 -13.45
C LYS A 90 13.79 11.00 -14.33
N ARG A 91 14.94 11.62 -14.63
CA ARG A 91 15.05 12.84 -15.44
C ARG A 91 15.70 12.51 -16.78
N VAL A 92 15.24 13.18 -17.83
CA VAL A 92 15.81 13.10 -19.19
C VAL A 92 16.11 14.51 -19.66
N TYR A 93 17.39 14.83 -19.80
CA TYR A 93 17.82 16.15 -20.27
C TYR A 93 17.63 16.26 -21.78
N LEU A 94 16.95 17.32 -22.22
CA LEU A 94 16.62 17.54 -23.63
C LEU A 94 17.85 17.83 -24.50
N SER A 95 18.99 18.18 -23.88
CA SER A 95 20.28 18.27 -24.55
C SER A 95 20.83 16.92 -25.03
N ARG A 96 20.39 15.81 -24.43
CA ARG A 96 20.85 14.45 -24.79
C ARG A 96 19.88 13.74 -25.72
N LEU A 97 18.58 14.01 -25.56
CA LEU A 97 17.53 13.35 -26.32
C LEU A 97 16.41 14.35 -26.63
N PRO A 98 16.07 14.58 -27.91
CA PRO A 98 14.97 15.47 -28.29
C PRO A 98 13.65 15.04 -27.65
N LEU A 99 12.78 16.01 -27.37
CA LEU A 99 11.50 15.81 -26.66
C LEU A 99 10.66 14.69 -27.26
N GLU A 100 10.54 14.65 -28.59
CA GLU A 100 9.79 13.66 -29.36
C GLU A 100 10.20 12.21 -29.07
N LYS A 101 11.47 11.98 -28.71
CA LYS A 101 12.00 10.66 -28.34
C LYS A 101 12.06 10.47 -26.84
N ALA A 102 12.29 11.54 -26.08
CA ALA A 102 12.43 11.51 -24.63
C ALA A 102 11.12 11.16 -23.93
N GLU A 103 10.00 11.74 -24.35
CA GLU A 103 8.71 11.53 -23.71
C GLU A 103 8.19 10.09 -23.87
N PRO A 104 8.18 9.48 -25.08
CA PRO A 104 7.83 8.06 -25.23
C PRO A 104 8.80 7.13 -24.49
N ALA A 105 10.10 7.44 -24.43
CA ALA A 105 11.08 6.65 -23.71
C ALA A 105 10.80 6.66 -22.20
N LEU A 106 10.56 7.84 -21.62
CA LEU A 106 10.24 8.00 -20.21
C LEU A 106 8.90 7.34 -19.84
N LEU A 107 7.91 7.42 -20.73
CA LEU A 107 6.62 6.75 -20.56
C LEU A 107 6.78 5.23 -20.51
N ARG A 108 7.55 4.64 -21.44
CA ARG A 108 7.84 3.19 -21.43
C ARG A 108 8.58 2.76 -20.17
N PHE A 109 9.57 3.55 -19.76
CA PHE A 109 10.31 3.32 -18.51
C PHE A 109 9.38 3.30 -17.31
N LYS A 110 8.49 4.28 -17.20
CA LYS A 110 7.52 4.39 -16.10
C LYS A 110 6.53 3.23 -16.09
N LYS A 111 6.03 2.79 -17.26
CA LYS A 111 5.12 1.64 -17.38
C LYS A 111 5.79 0.34 -16.91
N GLU A 112 7.03 0.08 -17.33
CA GLU A 112 7.77 -1.10 -16.88
C GLU A 112 7.99 -1.07 -15.36
N TRP A 113 8.35 0.10 -14.82
CA TRP A 113 8.46 0.28 -13.36
C TRP A 113 7.13 0.03 -12.63
N ILE A 114 6.00 0.56 -13.14
CA ILE A 114 4.67 0.36 -12.54
C ILE A 114 4.33 -1.13 -12.48
N ARG A 115 4.57 -1.89 -13.55
CA ARG A 115 4.32 -3.34 -13.59
C ARG A 115 5.12 -4.08 -12.53
N ASN A 116 6.42 -3.82 -12.47
CA ASN A 116 7.30 -4.47 -11.49
C ASN A 116 6.90 -4.09 -10.05
N TYR A 117 6.61 -2.81 -9.81
CA TYR A 117 6.15 -2.32 -8.51
C TYR A 117 4.82 -2.95 -8.09
N ASN A 118 3.82 -2.98 -8.98
CA ASN A 118 2.49 -3.49 -8.68
C ASN A 118 2.52 -5.00 -8.38
N ASN A 119 3.34 -5.77 -9.10
CA ASN A 119 3.52 -7.19 -8.82
C ASN A 119 4.05 -7.43 -7.39
N VAL A 120 5.07 -6.65 -6.97
CA VAL A 120 5.60 -6.72 -5.61
C VAL A 120 4.57 -6.24 -4.58
N ALA A 121 3.84 -5.16 -4.88
CA ALA A 121 2.84 -4.57 -4.01
C ALA A 121 1.65 -5.52 -3.76
N GLN A 122 1.19 -6.24 -4.78
CA GLN A 122 0.13 -7.23 -4.64
C GLN A 122 0.53 -8.36 -3.67
N GLU A 123 1.72 -8.93 -3.82
CA GLU A 123 2.23 -9.97 -2.93
C GLU A 123 2.49 -9.46 -1.51
N TYR A 124 3.02 -8.24 -1.37
CA TYR A 124 3.18 -7.58 -0.08
C TYR A 124 1.83 -7.40 0.63
N ASN A 125 0.84 -6.81 -0.07
CA ASN A 125 -0.49 -6.54 0.47
C ASN A 125 -1.22 -7.82 0.86
N LYS A 126 -1.08 -8.89 0.07
CA LYS A 126 -1.64 -10.21 0.39
C LYS A 126 -1.10 -10.77 1.70
N ARG A 127 0.22 -10.70 1.91
CA ARG A 127 0.88 -11.17 3.14
C ARG A 127 0.49 -10.31 4.35
N LYS A 128 0.55 -8.98 4.22
CA LYS A 128 0.16 -8.06 5.30
C LYS A 128 -1.31 -8.16 5.65
N LYS A 129 -2.21 -8.37 4.69
CA LYS A 129 -3.64 -8.62 4.95
C LYS A 129 -3.85 -9.91 5.73
N LYS A 130 -3.12 -10.98 5.41
CA LYS A 130 -3.18 -12.25 6.18
C LYS A 130 -2.75 -12.05 7.64
N GLU A 131 -1.67 -11.31 7.85
CA GLU A 131 -1.15 -10.99 9.18
C GLU A 131 -2.11 -10.10 9.98
N PHE A 132 -2.64 -9.03 9.36
CA PHE A 132 -3.68 -8.19 9.94
C PHE A 132 -4.89 -8.99 10.40
N MET A 133 -5.35 -9.95 9.59
CA MET A 133 -6.48 -10.81 9.93
C MET A 133 -6.18 -11.78 11.08
N ALA A 134 -4.92 -12.14 11.32
CA ALA A 134 -4.53 -12.94 12.47
C ALA A 134 -4.68 -12.14 13.77
N PHE A 135 -4.17 -10.91 13.81
CA PHE A 135 -4.39 -10.01 14.93
C PHE A 135 -5.88 -9.72 15.16
N ALA A 136 -6.62 -9.45 14.09
CA ALA A 136 -8.05 -9.21 14.20
C ALA A 136 -8.81 -10.41 14.82
N ARG A 137 -8.37 -11.64 14.55
CA ARG A 137 -8.94 -12.86 15.17
C ARG A 137 -8.57 -12.95 16.66
N GLU A 138 -7.33 -12.70 17.00
CA GLU A 138 -6.87 -12.64 18.40
C GLU A 138 -7.70 -11.64 19.21
N GLU A 139 -8.05 -10.49 18.65
CA GLU A 139 -8.92 -9.51 19.33
C GLU A 139 -10.31 -10.07 19.65
N VAL A 140 -10.87 -10.92 18.79
CA VAL A 140 -12.18 -11.56 19.03
C VAL A 140 -12.08 -12.62 20.12
N GLU A 141 -11.01 -13.43 20.10
CA GLU A 141 -10.79 -14.52 21.04
C GLU A 141 -10.47 -14.01 22.45
N THR A 142 -9.72 -12.93 22.55
CA THR A 142 -9.21 -12.41 23.83
C THR A 142 -10.00 -11.22 24.35
N LEU A 143 -10.75 -10.51 23.49
CA LEU A 143 -11.35 -9.20 23.77
C LEU A 143 -10.32 -8.17 24.27
N TYR A 144 -9.07 -8.30 23.81
CA TYR A 144 -8.01 -7.32 24.00
C TYR A 144 -7.55 -6.75 22.66
N PRO A 145 -7.14 -5.47 22.61
CA PRO A 145 -6.61 -4.87 21.38
C PRO A 145 -5.25 -5.51 21.03
N ALA A 146 -5.14 -6.02 19.81
CA ALA A 146 -3.97 -6.76 19.34
C ALA A 146 -3.44 -6.23 18.01
N ILE A 147 -4.23 -5.49 17.22
CA ILE A 147 -3.77 -4.93 15.94
C ILE A 147 -2.76 -3.80 16.21
N PRO A 148 -1.47 -3.96 15.86
CA PRO A 148 -0.50 -2.90 16.05
C PRO A 148 -0.69 -1.76 15.05
N LYS A 149 -0.23 -0.57 15.43
CA LYS A 149 0.05 0.53 14.49
C LYS A 149 1.38 0.25 13.78
N GLU A 150 1.35 -0.67 12.82
CA GLU A 150 2.58 -1.08 12.16
C GLU A 150 3.01 -0.06 11.09
N PRO A 151 4.28 0.38 11.08
CA PRO A 151 4.83 1.09 9.94
C PRO A 151 5.03 0.15 8.75
N PHE A 152 5.39 0.72 7.60
CA PHE A 152 5.78 -0.04 6.43
C PHE A 152 6.94 -1.01 6.72
N ASP A 153 6.74 -2.30 6.50
CA ASP A 153 7.77 -3.34 6.66
C ASP A 153 8.73 -3.33 5.45
N LYS A 154 9.82 -2.57 5.62
CA LYS A 154 10.90 -2.48 4.63
C LYS A 154 11.58 -3.82 4.39
N ALA A 155 11.71 -4.66 5.42
CA ALA A 155 12.44 -5.92 5.33
C ALA A 155 11.65 -6.95 4.52
N LEU A 156 10.34 -7.06 4.74
CA LEU A 156 9.46 -7.88 3.90
C LEU A 156 9.44 -7.36 2.47
N TRP A 157 9.28 -6.05 2.28
CA TRP A 157 9.25 -5.46 0.95
C TRP A 157 10.54 -5.74 0.15
N ASN A 158 11.71 -5.43 0.71
CA ASN A 158 12.99 -5.60 0.03
C ASN A 158 13.25 -7.08 -0.33
N ARG A 159 12.85 -8.03 0.53
CA ARG A 159 12.90 -9.47 0.21
C ARG A 159 12.01 -9.82 -0.98
N LEU A 160 10.79 -9.28 -1.03
CA LEU A 160 9.87 -9.52 -2.15
C LEU A 160 10.39 -8.92 -3.46
N VAL A 161 10.97 -7.72 -3.43
CA VAL A 161 11.60 -7.11 -4.62
C VAL A 161 12.67 -8.03 -5.18
N VAL A 162 13.59 -8.52 -4.34
CA VAL A 162 14.66 -9.42 -4.76
C VAL A 162 14.10 -10.74 -5.29
N SER A 163 13.07 -11.29 -4.66
CA SER A 163 12.46 -12.57 -5.06
C SER A 163 11.68 -12.49 -6.38
N ILE A 164 10.99 -11.39 -6.65
CA ILE A 164 10.08 -11.25 -7.79
C ILE A 164 10.80 -10.64 -8.99
N VAL A 165 11.60 -9.59 -8.75
CA VAL A 165 12.22 -8.78 -9.80
C VAL A 165 13.70 -9.17 -10.00
N GLY A 166 14.34 -9.75 -8.99
CA GLY A 166 15.72 -10.20 -9.02
C GLY A 166 16.67 -9.30 -8.22
N HIS A 167 17.95 -9.68 -8.15
CA HIS A 167 18.96 -8.91 -7.44
C HIS A 167 19.30 -7.58 -8.15
N ALA A 168 19.61 -6.55 -7.36
CA ALA A 168 20.00 -5.22 -7.84
C ALA A 168 21.15 -5.27 -8.86
N ASN A 169 22.11 -6.20 -8.70
CA ASN A 169 23.26 -6.37 -9.59
C ASN A 169 22.88 -6.70 -11.05
N LYS A 170 21.62 -7.11 -11.31
CA LYS A 170 21.10 -7.36 -12.67
C LYS A 170 20.61 -6.09 -13.36
N PHE A 171 20.63 -4.94 -12.67
CA PHE A 171 20.09 -3.67 -13.14
C PHE A 171 21.12 -2.56 -12.96
N ASN A 172 21.16 -1.64 -13.94
CA ASN A 172 22.04 -0.48 -13.89
C ASN A 172 21.35 0.74 -13.22
N ASN A 173 20.12 0.58 -12.73
CA ASN A 173 19.30 1.62 -12.14
C ASN A 173 18.58 1.14 -10.86
N PRO A 174 18.26 2.06 -9.93
CA PRO A 174 17.60 1.72 -8.66
C PRO A 174 16.09 1.45 -8.81
N TYR A 175 15.57 1.44 -10.04
CA TYR A 175 14.16 1.29 -10.37
C TYR A 175 13.84 -0.10 -10.93
N PHE A 176 14.86 -0.95 -11.16
CA PHE A 176 14.70 -2.32 -11.65
C PHE A 176 13.92 -2.37 -12.98
N VAL A 177 14.22 -1.40 -13.85
CA VAL A 177 13.76 -1.36 -15.24
C VAL A 177 14.88 -1.90 -16.12
N LYS A 178 14.61 -2.86 -16.99
CA LYS A 178 15.63 -3.54 -17.81
C LYS A 178 15.52 -3.19 -19.29
N HIS A 179 14.30 -3.12 -19.83
CA HIS A 179 14.09 -3.04 -21.27
C HIS A 179 13.97 -1.59 -21.77
N ALA A 180 13.41 -0.72 -20.94
CA ALA A 180 13.22 0.68 -21.27
C ALA A 180 14.28 1.62 -20.66
N ASP A 181 15.41 1.11 -20.16
CA ASP A 181 16.48 1.96 -19.64
C ASP A 181 17.27 2.62 -20.79
N PHE A 182 17.53 3.91 -20.64
CA PHE A 182 18.15 4.81 -21.62
C PHE A 182 19.03 5.83 -20.90
#